data_AF-A0AA37SH09-F1
#
_entry.id   AF-A0AA37SH09-F1
#
_cell.length_a   1.000
_cell.length_b   1.000
_cell.length_c   1.000
_cell.angle_alpha   90.00
_cell.angle_beta   90.00
_cell.angle_gamma   90.00
#
_symmetry.space_group_name_H-M   'P 1'
#
loop_
_entity.id
_entity.type
_entity.pdbx_description
1 polymer ?
#
loop_
_entity_poly.entity_id
_entity_poly.type
_entity_poly.pdbx_seq_one_letter_code
_entity_poly.pdbx_strand_id
1 'polypeptide(L)' 'MRGHPVFIAQHATGACCRSCLSKWHGMAPGRALTPEQQAQILLVLRSWIERDFGRTIPKSPAQGALF' A
#
# COMPACT_ATOMS: atom_id res chain seq x y z
N MET A 1 -13.63 5.37 -6.32
CA MET A 1 -12.23 5.63 -5.94
C MET A 1 -11.28 4.81 -6.82
N ARG A 2 -10.96 5.28 -8.03
CA ARG A 2 -9.86 4.75 -8.85
C ARG A 2 -8.81 5.85 -8.96
N GLY A 3 -7.53 5.52 -8.78
CA GLY A 3 -6.42 6.48 -8.91
C GLY A 3 -5.83 7.05 -7.61
N HIS A 4 -6.25 6.62 -6.42
CA HIS A 4 -5.55 7.04 -5.20
C HIS A 4 -4.18 6.33 -5.11
N PRO A 5 -3.07 7.04 -4.86
CA PRO A 5 -1.72 6.45 -4.83
C PRO A 5 -1.59 5.24 -3.89
N VAL A 6 -2.31 5.25 -2.76
CA VAL A 6 -2.36 4.12 -1.82
C VAL A 6 -2.85 2.82 -2.48
N PHE A 7 -3.85 2.86 -3.36
CA PHE A 7 -4.32 1.63 -4.02
C PHE A 7 -3.28 1.08 -4.99
N ILE A 8 -2.58 1.96 -5.71
CA ILE A 8 -1.50 1.57 -6.60
C ILE A 8 -0.36 0.97 -5.78
N ALA A 9 0.05 1.64 -4.71
CA ALA A 9 1.07 1.19 -3.78
C ALA A 9 0.73 -0.19 -3.17
N GLN A 10 -0.51 -0.41 -2.76
CA GLN A 10 -0.97 -1.68 -2.20
C GLN A 10 -0.78 -2.84 -3.17
N HIS A 11 -1.09 -2.65 -4.46
CA HIS A 11 -0.91 -3.69 -5.46
C HIS A 11 0.56 -3.87 -5.82
N ALA A 12 1.28 -2.76 -6.02
CA ALA A 12 2.70 -2.77 -6.37
C ALA A 12 3.57 -3.41 -5.28
N THR A 13 3.17 -3.31 -4.01
CA THR A 13 3.92 -3.84 -2.86
C THR A 13 3.34 -5.13 -2.29
N GLY A 14 2.30 -5.70 -2.89
CA GLY A 14 1.69 -6.93 -2.39
C GLY A 14 1.04 -6.80 -1.01
N ALA A 15 0.50 -5.63 -0.68
CA ALA A 15 -0.19 -5.33 0.58
C ALA A 15 -1.71 -5.17 0.42
N CYS A 16 -2.28 -5.51 -0.73
CA CYS A 16 -3.70 -5.31 -1.05
C CYS A 16 -4.65 -6.33 -0.40
N CYS A 17 -4.18 -7.53 -0.06
CA CYS A 17 -5.01 -8.58 0.54
C CYS A 17 -4.18 -9.56 1.37
N ARG A 18 -4.86 -10.46 2.10
CA ARG A 18 -4.22 -11.43 2.99
C ARG A 18 -3.31 -12.43 2.28
N SER A 19 -3.69 -12.92 1.11
CA SER A 19 -2.85 -13.83 0.34
C SER A 19 -1.58 -13.15 -0.15
N CYS A 20 -1.65 -11.87 -0.57
CA CYS A 20 -0.46 -11.09 -0.92
C CYS A 20 0.44 -10.83 0.28
N LEU A 21 -0.12 -10.45 1.45
CA LEU A 21 0.65 -10.28 2.68
C LEU A 21 1.34 -11.57 3.12
N SER A 22 0.66 -12.71 2.98
CA SER A 22 1.27 -14.01 3.28
C SER A 22 2.40 -14.34 2.31
N LYS A 23 2.20 -14.12 1.01
CA LYS A 23 3.18 -14.45 -0.04
C LYS A 23 4.42 -13.57 0.00
N TRP A 24 4.24 -12.26 0.18
CA TRP A 24 5.31 -11.28 0.00
C TRP A 24 5.90 -10.77 1.32
N HIS A 25 5.12 -10.80 2.40
CA HIS A 25 5.54 -10.25 3.71
C HIS A 25 5.62 -11.32 4.80
N GLY A 26 5.37 -12.59 4.49
CA GLY A 26 5.40 -13.69 5.47
C GLY A 26 4.33 -13.58 6.56
N MET A 27 3.32 -12.73 6.37
CA MET A 27 2.28 -12.49 7.35
C MET A 27 1.12 -13.47 7.15
N ALA A 28 1.14 -14.55 7.91
CA ALA A 28 0.15 -15.63 7.81
C ALA A 28 -1.32 -15.14 7.88
N PRO A 29 -2.22 -15.71 7.06
CA PRO A 29 -3.64 -15.42 7.11
C PRO A 29 -4.31 -15.96 8.38
N GLY A 30 -5.56 -15.59 8.61
CA GLY A 30 -6.36 -16.12 9.73
C GLY A 30 -6.11 -15.44 11.09
N ARG A 31 -5.20 -14.47 11.15
CA ARG A 31 -4.99 -13.62 12.33
C ARG A 31 -5.00 -12.13 11.98
N ALA A 32 -5.37 -11.30 12.95
CA ALA A 32 -5.19 -9.87 12.86
C ALA A 32 -3.69 -9.52 12.71
N LEU A 33 -3.39 -8.42 12.03
CA LEU A 33 -2.01 -7.92 11.98
C LEU A 33 -1.65 -7.33 13.33
N THR A 34 -0.46 -7.66 13.84
CA THR A 34 0.06 -6.97 15.01
C THR A 34 0.33 -5.49 14.69
N PRO A 35 0.38 -4.60 15.69
CA PRO A 35 0.75 -3.20 15.46
C PRO A 35 2.07 -3.04 14.70
N GLU A 36 3.05 -3.90 14.97
CA GLU A 36 4.36 -3.90 14.31
C GLU A 36 4.24 -4.29 12.84
N GLN A 37 3.43 -5.32 12.52
CA GLN A 37 3.16 -5.72 11.14
C GLN A 37 2.43 -4.62 10.36
N GLN A 38 1.48 -3.93 11.00
CA GLN A 38 0.81 -2.79 10.39
C GLN A 38 1.80 -1.66 10.11
N ALA A 39 2.66 -1.33 11.06
CA ALA A 39 3.70 -0.32 10.88
C ALA A 39 4.66 -0.68 9.73
N GLN A 40 5.06 -1.95 9.61
CA GLN A 40 5.90 -2.43 8.49
C GLN A 40 5.20 -2.21 7.13
N ILE A 41 3.92 -2.57 7.02
CA ILE A 41 3.15 -2.35 5.78
C ILE A 41 3.05 -0.85 5.47
N LEU A 42 2.75 -0.01 6.46
CA LEU A 42 2.66 1.44 6.27
C LEU A 42 3.99 2.05 5.79
N LEU A 43 5.12 1.57 6.31
CA LEU A 43 6.45 2.01 5.86
C LEU A 43 6.72 1.61 4.42
N VAL A 44 6.35 0.39 4.01
CA VAL A 44 6.52 -0.09 2.63
C VAL A 44 5.65 0.75 1.67
N LEU A 45 4.37 0.96 2.01
CA LEU A 45 3.47 1.78 1.20
C LEU A 45 3.97 3.22 1.08
N ARG A 46 4.39 3.83 2.19
CA ARG A 46 4.98 5.18 2.21
C ARG A 46 6.21 5.25 1.31
N SER A 47 7.14 4.31 1.46
CA SER A 47 8.40 4.30 0.70
C SER A 47 8.14 4.19 -0.80
N TRP A 48 7.17 3.37 -1.20
CA TRP A 48 6.79 3.24 -2.60
C TRP A 48 6.14 4.52 -3.13
N ILE A 49 5.21 5.12 -2.38
CA ILE A 49 4.53 6.36 -2.79
C ILE A 49 5.54 7.51 -2.89
N GLU A 50 6.42 7.68 -1.90
CA GLU A 50 7.44 8.74 -1.90
C GLU A 50 8.42 8.59 -3.07
N ARG A 51 8.72 7.36 -3.48
CA ARG A 51 9.56 7.07 -4.65
C ARG A 51 8.87 7.41 -5.97
N ASP A 52 7.60 7.06 -6.13
CA ASP A 52 6.90 7.08 -7.43
C ASP A 52 6.11 8.38 -7.65
N PHE A 53 5.54 8.95 -6.58
CA PHE A 53 4.73 10.18 -6.60
C PHE A 53 5.43 11.38 -5.93
N GLY A 54 6.60 11.18 -5.31
CA GLY A 54 7.30 12.21 -4.53
C GLY A 54 6.66 12.48 -3.17
N ARG A 55 7.14 13.53 -2.46
CA ARG A 55 6.62 13.90 -1.12
C ARG A 55 5.24 14.57 -1.15
N THR A 56 4.78 15.02 -2.31
CA THR A 56 3.46 15.62 -2.48
C THR A 56 2.43 14.54 -2.72
N ILE A 57 1.98 13.88 -1.65
CA ILE A 57 0.86 12.96 -1.71
C ILE A 57 -0.42 13.80 -1.84
N PRO A 58 -1.21 13.67 -2.93
CA PRO A 58 -2.48 14.37 -3.07
C PRO A 58 -3.36 14.05 -1.86
N LYS A 59 -3.80 15.09 -1.13
CA LYS A 59 -4.69 14.94 0.04
C LYS A 59 -6.09 14.43 -0.33
N SER A 60 -6.42 14.46 -1.62
CA SER A 60 -7.63 13.92 -2.22
C SER A 60 -7.26 13.04 -3.41
N PRO A 61 -8.04 11.98 -3.71
CA PRO A 61 -7.84 11.22 -4.95
C PRO A 61 -7.98 12.17 -6.14
N ALA A 62 -6.86 12.47 -6.80
CA ALA A 62 -6.88 13.13 -8.10
C ALA A 62 -7.44 12.11 -9.10
N GLN A 63 -8.75 12.13 -9.26
CA GLN A 63 -9.43 11.26 -10.20
C GLN A 63 -9.13 11.78 -11.60
N GLY A 64 -8.45 10.98 -12.42
CA GLY A 64 -8.48 11.11 -13.89
C GLY A 64 -7.30 11.78 -14.58
N ALA A 65 -6.06 11.34 -14.37
CA ALA A 65 -4.96 11.74 -15.26
C ALA A 65 -3.95 10.63 -15.59
N LEU A 66 -4.31 9.35 -15.42
CA LEU A 66 -3.47 8.23 -15.86
C LEU A 66 -4.36 7.06 -16.34
N PHE A 67 -5.12 7.33 -17.39
CA PHE A 67 -5.39 6.45 -18.54
C PHE A 67 -5.54 7.35 -19.76
#